data_AF-A0A5A9DW66-F1
#
_entry.id   AF-A0A5A9DW66-F1
#
_cell.length_a   1.000
_cell.length_b   1.000
_cell.length_c   1.000
_cell.angle_alpha   90.00
_cell.angle_beta   90.00
_cell.angle_gamma   90.00
#
_symmetry.space_group_name_H-M   'P 1'
#
loop_
_entity.id
_entity.type
_entity.pdbx_description
1 polymer ?
#
loop_
_entity_poly.entity_id
_entity_poly.type
_entity_poly.pdbx_seq_one_letter_code
_entity_poly.pdbx_strand_id
1 'polypeptide(L)'
;MNRELESIFFLPIRIGTWIQKRVGKGVKGVISYVVIYFIVTTFLSIITNGIEVWFINQMFSFFNTYLLLGMLYVFFIYWKRSE
;
A
#
# COMPACT_ATOMS: atom_id res chain seq x y z
N MET A 1 -4.70 16.95 -11.69
CA MET A 1 -4.86 15.89 -10.67
C MET A 1 -5.91 14.93 -11.18
N ASN A 2 -5.61 13.65 -11.35
CA ASN A 2 -6.67 12.70 -11.66
C ASN A 2 -7.35 12.30 -10.33
N ARG A 3 -8.40 13.03 -9.95
CA ARG A 3 -9.16 12.81 -8.69
C ARG A 3 -9.61 11.35 -8.56
N GLU A 4 -9.81 10.68 -9.68
CA GLU A 4 -10.17 9.27 -9.74
C GLU A 4 -9.05 8.37 -9.18
N LEU A 5 -7.78 8.61 -9.56
CA LEU A 5 -6.66 7.81 -9.05
C LEU A 5 -6.43 8.02 -7.54
N GLU A 6 -6.61 9.25 -7.05
CA GLU A 6 -6.51 9.52 -5.61
C GLU A 6 -7.66 8.87 -4.83
N SER A 7 -8.84 8.77 -5.44
CA SER A 7 -9.98 8.05 -4.85
C SER A 7 -9.77 6.53 -4.84
N ILE A 8 -9.17 5.97 -5.91
CA ILE A 8 -8.87 4.55 -6.01
C ILE A 8 -7.80 4.17 -4.99
N PHE A 9 -6.67 4.89 -4.95
CA PHE A 9 -5.55 4.61 -4.04
C PHE A 9 -5.67 5.33 -2.68
N PHE A 10 -6.88 5.64 -2.21
CA PHE A 10 -7.08 6.43 -1.00
C PHE A 10 -6.36 5.85 0.23
N LEU A 11 -6.36 4.53 0.38
CA LEU A 11 -5.77 3.85 1.54
C LEU A 11 -4.24 3.88 1.47
N PRO A 12 -3.61 3.48 0.36
CA PRO A 12 -2.19 3.72 0.14
C PRO A 12 -1.77 5.17 0.35
N ILE A 13 -2.52 6.13 -0.18
CA ILE A 13 -2.23 7.56 -0.01
C ILE A 13 -2.28 7.95 1.47
N ARG A 14 -3.31 7.53 2.22
CA ARG A 14 -3.39 7.82 3.66
C ARG A 14 -2.20 7.25 4.44
N ILE A 15 -1.77 6.02 4.13
CA ILE A 15 -0.57 5.42 4.73
C ILE A 15 0.65 6.26 4.37
N GLY A 16 0.81 6.62 3.10
CA GLY A 16 1.87 7.48 2.60
C GLY A 16 1.92 8.85 3.28
N THR A 17 0.77 9.50 3.48
CA THR A 17 0.65 10.77 4.19
C THR A 17 1.05 10.63 5.66
N TRP A 18 0.66 9.53 6.32
CA TRP A 18 1.02 9.28 7.71
C TRP A 18 2.54 9.07 7.86
N ILE A 19 3.15 8.28 6.97
CA ILE A 19 4.60 8.06 6.93
C ILE A 19 5.34 9.36 6.63
N GLN A 20 4.87 10.14 5.65
CA GLN A 20 5.44 11.44 5.32
C GLN A 20 5.48 12.37 6.54
N LYS A 21 4.43 12.40 7.36
CA LYS A 21 4.36 13.24 8.57
C LYS A 21 5.25 12.75 9.72
N ARG A 22 5.51 11.44 9.82
CA ARG A 22 6.22 10.82 10.95
C ARG A 22 7.70 10.56 10.67
N VAL A 23 8.03 10.15 9.44
CA VAL A 23 9.35 9.64 9.03
C VAL A 23 9.97 10.51 7.92
N GLY A 24 9.15 11.04 7.02
CA GLY A 24 9.56 11.82 5.85
C GLY A 24 9.41 11.07 4.53
N LYS A 25 9.74 11.74 3.41
CA LYS A 25 9.48 11.27 2.02
C LYS A 25 10.69 10.65 1.30
N GLY A 26 11.86 10.66 1.94
CA GLY A 26 13.10 10.09 1.38
C GLY A 26 13.21 8.58 1.57
N VAL A 27 14.43 8.04 1.46
CA VAL A 27 14.74 6.60 1.60
C VAL A 27 14.13 5.99 2.87
N LYS A 28 14.17 6.71 4.00
CA LYS A 28 13.57 6.26 5.26
C LYS A 28 12.05 6.04 5.14
N GLY A 29 11.33 6.94 4.47
CA GLY A 29 9.89 6.79 4.25
C GLY A 29 9.55 5.61 3.35
N VAL A 30 10.33 5.43 2.27
CA VAL A 30 10.19 4.27 1.36
C VAL A 30 10.37 2.97 2.13
N ILE A 31 11.45 2.86 2.92
CA ILE A 31 11.71 1.66 3.74
C ILE A 31 10.56 1.42 4.72
N SER A 32 10.11 2.45 5.45
CA SER A 32 8.99 2.30 6.39
C SER A 32 7.72 1.81 5.70
N TYR A 33 7.42 2.31 4.50
CA TYR A 33 6.26 1.87 3.75
C TYR A 33 6.41 0.41 3.32
N VAL A 34 7.55 0.04 2.75
CA VAL A 34 7.83 -1.35 2.35
C VAL A 34 7.68 -2.31 3.52
N VAL A 35 8.18 -1.95 4.71
CA VAL A 35 8.01 -2.75 5.93
C VAL A 35 6.53 -2.91 6.29
N ILE A 36 5.74 -1.83 6.25
CA ILE A 36 4.29 -1.89 6.50
C ILE A 36 3.61 -2.82 5.49
N TYR A 37 3.96 -2.73 4.21
CA TYR A 37 3.44 -3.61 3.17
C TYR A 37 3.74 -5.08 3.49
N PHE A 38 4.97 -5.43 3.86
CA PHE A 38 5.32 -6.81 4.22
C PHE A 38 4.60 -7.30 5.48
N ILE A 39 4.45 -6.46 6.51
CA ILE A 39 3.71 -6.81 7.72
C ILE A 39 2.25 -7.12 7.38
N VAL A 40 1.59 -6.24 6.62
CA VAL A 40 0.17 -6.39 6.25
C VAL A 40 -0.04 -7.64 5.39
N THR A 41 0.78 -7.84 4.36
CA THR A 41 0.66 -8.99 3.45
C THR A 41 0.95 -10.30 4.16
N THR A 42 1.96 -10.35 5.04
CA THR A 42 2.26 -11.53 5.87
C THR A 42 1.11 -11.85 6.82
N PHE A 43 0.57 -10.85 7.50
CA PHE A 43 -0.52 -11.05 8.45
C PHE A 43 -1.78 -11.57 7.77
N LEU A 44 -2.15 -10.98 6.63
CA LEU A 44 -3.25 -11.47 5.81
C LEU A 44 -2.98 -12.91 5.34
N SER A 45 -1.76 -13.24 4.90
CA SER A 45 -1.40 -14.60 4.48
C SER A 45 -1.56 -15.63 5.61
N ILE A 46 -1.24 -15.26 6.86
CA ILE A 46 -1.40 -16.13 8.03
C ILE A 46 -2.89 -16.38 8.29
N ILE A 47 -3.74 -15.36 8.23
CA ILE A 47 -5.17 -15.48 8.50
C ILE A 47 -5.88 -16.27 7.41
N THR A 48 -5.44 -16.15 6.16
CA THR A 48 -5.99 -16.92 5.04
C THR A 48 -5.41 -18.33 4.92
N ASN A 49 -4.39 -18.66 5.72
CA ASN A 49 -3.76 -19.97 5.68
C ASN A 49 -4.77 -21.06 6.11
N GLY A 50 -4.94 -22.09 5.29
CA GLY A 50 -5.93 -23.15 5.51
C GLY A 50 -7.35 -22.85 5.02
N ILE A 51 -7.59 -21.66 4.43
CA ILE A 51 -8.86 -21.36 3.76
C ILE A 51 -8.75 -21.78 2.28
N GLU A 52 -9.22 -22.98 1.94
CA GLU A 52 -9.22 -23.51 0.57
C GLU A 52 -10.39 -23.01 -0.29
N VAL A 53 -10.71 -21.72 -0.17
CA VAL A 53 -11.76 -21.09 -0.99
C VAL A 53 -11.08 -20.28 -2.09
N TRP A 54 -11.19 -20.73 -3.34
CA TRP A 54 -10.58 -20.08 -4.51
C TRP A 54 -10.89 -18.57 -4.58
N PHE A 55 -12.12 -18.18 -4.23
CA PHE A 55 -12.53 -16.78 -4.17
C PHE A 55 -11.72 -15.95 -3.16
N ILE A 56 -11.39 -16.51 -1.99
CA ILE A 56 -10.62 -15.82 -0.95
C ILE A 56 -9.17 -15.63 -1.39
N ASN A 57 -8.60 -16.62 -2.07
CA ASN A 57 -7.26 -16.51 -2.66
C ASN A 57 -7.18 -15.42 -3.75
N GLN A 58 -8.20 -15.30 -4.60
CA GLN A 58 -8.25 -14.22 -5.59
C GLN A 58 -8.39 -12.84 -4.96
N MET A 59 -9.27 -12.69 -3.97
CA MET A 59 -9.45 -11.43 -3.25
C MET A 59 -8.17 -10.97 -2.55
N PHE A 60 -7.43 -11.90 -1.95
CA PHE A 60 -6.14 -11.63 -1.33
C PHE A 60 -5.09 -11.18 -2.36
N SER A 61 -5.00 -11.89 -3.49
CA SER A 61 -4.11 -11.50 -4.59
C SER A 61 -4.42 -10.09 -5.09
N PHE A 62 -5.70 -9.80 -5.34
CA PHE A 62 -6.15 -8.49 -5.77
C PHE A 62 -5.80 -7.39 -4.75
N PHE A 63 -6.03 -7.64 -3.46
CA PHE A 63 -5.73 -6.69 -2.40
C PHE A 63 -4.22 -6.41 -2.30
N ASN A 64 -3.37 -7.43 -2.39
CA ASN A 64 -1.91 -7.25 -2.39
C ASN A 64 -1.44 -6.45 -3.60
N THR A 65 -1.95 -6.76 -4.79
CA THR A 65 -1.65 -6.00 -6.01
C THR A 65 -2.10 -4.55 -5.88
N TYR A 66 -3.29 -4.30 -5.32
CA TYR A 66 -3.79 -2.96 -5.04
C TYR A 66 -2.87 -2.18 -4.10
N LEU A 67 -2.43 -2.79 -2.99
CA LEU A 67 -1.50 -2.16 -2.06
C LEU A 67 -0.14 -1.88 -2.69
N LEU A 68 0.38 -2.80 -3.50
CA LEU A 68 1.64 -2.65 -4.21
C LEU A 68 1.58 -1.48 -5.20
N LEU A 69 0.57 -1.47 -6.08
CA LEU A 69 0.38 -0.40 -7.06
C LEU A 69 0.15 0.95 -6.39
N GLY A 70 -0.64 0.98 -5.31
CA GLY A 70 -0.86 2.20 -4.55
C GLY A 70 0.40 2.72 -3.85
N MET A 71 1.24 1.83 -3.32
CA MET A 71 2.54 2.20 -2.76
C MET A 71 3.46 2.81 -3.84
N LEU A 72 3.53 2.21 -5.02
CA LEU A 72 4.30 2.75 -6.15
C LEU A 72 3.77 4.13 -6.59
N TYR A 73 2.43 4.27 -6.67
CA TYR A 73 1.79 5.57 -6.92
C TYR A 73 2.21 6.61 -5.87
N VAL A 74 2.25 6.23 -4.60
CA VAL A 74 2.69 7.13 -3.52
C VAL A 74 4.13 7.57 -3.73
N PHE A 75 5.04 6.63 -4.01
CA PHE A 75 6.46 6.93 -4.18
C PHE A 75 6.74 7.83 -5.39
N PHE A 76 6.21 7.46 -6.55
CA PHE A 76 6.59 8.10 -7.82
C PHE A 76 5.78 9.33 -8.14
N ILE A 77 4.54 9.43 -7.65
CA ILE A 77 3.61 10.50 -8.04
C ILE A 77 3.24 11.36 -6.83
N TYR A 78 2.69 10.77 -5.77
CA TYR A 78 2.13 11.56 -4.66
C TYR A 78 3.20 12.32 -3.84
N TRP A 79 4.28 11.65 -3.45
CA TRP A 79 5.34 12.26 -2.65
C TRP A 79 6.16 13.27 -3.43
N LYS A 80 6.51 12.98 -4.70
CA LYS A 80 7.19 13.93 -5.59
C LYS A 80 6.41 15.22 -5.81
N ARG A 81 5.08 15.15 -5.86
CA ARG A 81 4.22 16.34 -6.03
C ARG A 81 4.11 17.19 -4.76
N SER A 82 4.34 16.59 -3.59
CA SER A 82 4.21 17.30 -2.31
C SER A 82 5.47 18.09 -1.94
N GLU A 83 6.48 18.13 -2.82
CA GLU A 83 7.64 19.03 -2.78
C GLU A 83 7.31 20.35 -3.49
#